data_AF-A0A3L8BGJ6-F1
#
_entry.id   AF-A0A3L8BGJ6-F1
#
_cell.length_a   1.000
_cell.length_b   1.000
_cell.length_c   1.000
_cell.angle_alpha   90.00
_cell.angle_beta   90.00
_cell.angle_gamma   90.00
#
_symmetry.space_group_name_H-M   'P 1'
#
loop_
_entity.id
_entity.type
_entity.pdbx_description
1 polymer ?
#
loop_
_entity_poly.entity_id
_entity_poly.type
_entity_poly.pdbx_seq_one_letter_code
_entity_poly.pdbx_strand_id
1 'polypeptide(L)'
;MLRIAFKKGYKYQLEGEFTLRTPIIPARGIATDYIQLAPDGTLMLARSYAWDGPSGVPDVASFMRASLVHDALYQLMRHDLLDPDNYRKPADQLMRQLCVEDGMNPIAAGAAYACVRWLGDHHARRESRKPLLFAP
;
A
#
# COMPACT_ATOMS: atom_id res chain seq x y z
N MET A 1 20.09 29.68 1.70
CA MET A 1 19.87 28.83 2.88
C MET A 1 19.68 27.41 2.40
N LEU A 2 20.39 26.44 2.98
CA LEU A 2 20.05 25.03 2.80
C LEU A 2 18.62 24.81 3.32
N ARG A 3 17.86 23.94 2.67
CA ARG A 3 16.48 23.60 3.03
C ARG A 3 16.25 22.14 2.69
N ILE A 4 15.71 21.38 3.61
CA ILE A 4 15.31 19.98 3.40
C ILE A 4 13.81 19.90 3.10
N ALA A 5 13.42 18.86 2.35
CA ALA A 5 12.03 18.47 2.12
C ALA A 5 11.80 17.07 2.70
N PHE A 6 10.73 16.89 3.47
CA PHE A 6 10.47 15.62 4.15
C PHE A 6 8.97 15.34 4.26
N LYS A 7 8.63 14.07 4.48
CA LYS A 7 7.27 13.60 4.78
C LYS A 7 7.26 13.00 6.19
N LYS A 8 6.15 13.13 6.91
CA LYS A 8 5.95 12.56 8.24
C LYS A 8 4.69 11.71 8.29
N GLY A 9 4.52 10.97 9.39
CA GLY A 9 3.31 10.21 9.68
C GLY A 9 3.29 8.81 9.09
N TYR A 10 4.44 8.25 8.71
CA TYR A 10 4.60 6.81 8.47
C TYR A 10 4.91 6.11 9.80
N LYS A 11 4.40 4.89 9.97
CA LYS A 11 4.52 4.13 11.22
C LYS A 11 5.62 3.09 11.19
N TYR A 12 5.80 2.45 10.03
CA TYR A 12 6.73 1.35 9.85
C TYR A 12 7.65 1.61 8.66
N GLN A 13 8.77 0.90 8.66
CA GLN A 13 9.76 0.95 7.59
C GLN A 13 10.34 -0.45 7.33
N LEU A 14 10.53 -0.78 6.05
CA LEU A 14 11.08 -2.07 5.65
C LEU A 14 12.58 -2.12 5.97
N GLU A 15 12.99 -3.17 6.68
CA GLU A 15 14.41 -3.40 7.01
C GLU A 15 15.20 -3.91 5.81
N GLY A 16 14.55 -4.59 4.86
CA GLY A 16 15.14 -5.09 3.62
C GLY A 16 14.18 -4.97 2.44
N GLU A 17 14.60 -5.45 1.27
CA GLU A 17 13.72 -5.50 0.11
C GLU A 17 12.61 -6.55 0.31
N PHE A 18 11.44 -6.28 -0.24
CA PHE A 18 10.30 -7.19 -0.23
C PHE A 18 9.78 -7.36 -1.65
N THR A 19 9.53 -8.60 -2.07
CA THR A 19 8.95 -8.91 -3.38
C THR A 19 7.79 -9.87 -3.24
N LEU A 20 6.70 -9.60 -3.97
CA LEU A 20 5.51 -10.43 -4.01
C LEU A 20 4.90 -10.41 -5.41
N ARG A 21 4.41 -11.55 -5.87
CA ARG A 21 3.60 -11.62 -7.08
C ARG A 21 2.15 -11.26 -6.77
N THR A 22 1.60 -10.30 -7.50
CA THR A 22 0.24 -9.79 -7.33
C THR A 22 -0.63 -10.12 -8.54
N PRO A 23 -1.98 -10.13 -8.40
CA PRO A 23 -2.89 -10.22 -9.54
C PRO A 23 -3.05 -8.88 -10.30
N ILE A 24 -2.31 -7.83 -9.88
CA ILE A 24 -2.41 -6.49 -10.44
C ILE A 24 -1.38 -6.35 -11.55
N ILE A 25 -1.86 -6.42 -12.78
CA ILE A 25 -1.03 -6.39 -13.99
C ILE A 25 -1.25 -5.03 -14.66
N PRO A 26 -0.33 -4.06 -14.51
CA PRO A 26 -0.43 -2.78 -15.19
C PRO A 26 -0.05 -2.92 -16.67
N ALA A 27 -0.63 -2.08 -17.54
CA ALA A 27 -0.31 -2.08 -18.97
C ALA A 27 1.16 -1.77 -19.28
N ARG A 28 1.83 -1.04 -18.38
CA ARG A 28 3.26 -0.70 -18.44
C ARG A 28 3.88 -0.83 -17.06
N GLY A 29 5.18 -1.08 -17.00
CA GLY A 29 5.91 -1.12 -15.74
C GLY A 29 5.84 0.23 -15.05
N ILE A 30 5.64 0.21 -13.73
CA ILE A 30 5.65 1.40 -12.87
C ILE A 30 6.91 1.31 -12.01
N ALA A 31 7.73 2.36 -12.01
CA ALA A 31 8.91 2.45 -11.17
C ALA A 31 8.95 3.80 -10.46
N THR A 32 9.14 3.75 -9.16
CA THR A 32 9.45 4.88 -8.28
C THR A 32 10.69 4.53 -7.45
N ASP A 33 11.17 5.45 -6.63
CA ASP A 33 12.35 5.20 -5.77
C ASP A 33 12.18 4.00 -4.83
N TYR A 34 10.94 3.71 -4.39
CA TYR A 34 10.67 2.66 -3.40
C TYR A 34 9.68 1.58 -3.84
N ILE A 35 8.93 1.80 -4.91
CA ILE A 35 7.88 0.87 -5.37
C ILE A 35 8.10 0.62 -6.86
N GLN A 36 8.23 -0.66 -7.21
CA GLN A 36 8.23 -1.13 -8.59
C GLN A 36 7.11 -2.14 -8.78
N LEU A 37 6.29 -1.95 -9.83
CA LEU A 37 5.26 -2.90 -10.25
C LEU A 37 5.48 -3.25 -11.71
N ALA A 38 5.96 -4.46 -11.97
CA ALA A 38 6.25 -4.95 -13.31
C ALA A 38 4.97 -5.36 -14.06
N PRO A 39 4.99 -5.38 -15.41
CA PRO A 39 3.85 -5.81 -16.23
C PRO A 39 3.41 -7.27 -16.02
N ASP A 40 4.19 -8.09 -15.32
CA ASP A 40 3.83 -9.48 -14.99
C ASP A 40 3.14 -9.63 -13.62
N GLY A 41 2.91 -8.50 -12.94
CA GLY A 41 2.32 -8.41 -11.61
C GLY A 41 3.32 -8.50 -10.46
N THR A 42 4.62 -8.56 -10.72
CA THR A 42 5.65 -8.55 -9.66
C THR A 42 5.73 -7.17 -9.00
N LEU A 43 5.38 -7.11 -7.71
CA LEU A 43 5.53 -5.93 -6.86
C LEU A 43 6.81 -6.07 -6.04
N MET A 44 7.71 -5.11 -6.17
CA MET A 44 8.93 -4.99 -5.37
C MET A 44 8.91 -3.68 -4.58
N LEU A 45 9.21 -3.78 -3.29
CA LEU A 45 9.35 -2.67 -2.37
C LEU A 45 10.80 -2.60 -1.90
N ALA A 46 11.41 -1.44 -2.09
CA ALA A 46 12.80 -1.24 -1.72
C ALA A 46 12.97 -1.22 -0.20
N ARG A 47 14.20 -1.50 0.25
CA ARG A 47 14.62 -1.22 1.62
C ARG A 47 14.24 0.21 1.99
N SER A 48 13.87 0.40 3.25
CA SER A 48 13.47 1.70 3.79
C SER A 48 12.16 2.28 3.25
N TYR A 49 11.40 1.53 2.44
CA TYR A 49 10.02 1.90 2.13
C TYR A 49 9.21 2.04 3.43
N ALA A 50 8.53 3.18 3.58
CA ALA A 50 7.78 3.52 4.78
C ALA A 50 6.27 3.48 4.51
N TRP A 51 5.51 2.88 5.43
CA TRP A 51 4.07 2.70 5.32
C TRP A 51 3.36 2.89 6.68
N ASP A 52 2.03 2.91 6.68
CA ASP A 52 1.21 3.27 7.83
C ASP A 52 0.78 2.07 8.67
N GLY A 53 0.94 0.87 8.11
CA GLY A 53 0.46 -0.37 8.70
C GLY A 53 -1.06 -0.49 8.61
N PRO A 54 -1.66 -1.38 9.41
CA PRO A 54 -3.10 -1.61 9.44
C PRO A 54 -3.86 -0.37 9.97
N SER A 55 -4.09 0.62 9.11
CA SER A 55 -4.74 1.87 9.48
C SER A 55 -6.20 1.64 9.89
N GLY A 56 -6.60 2.15 11.06
CA GLY A 56 -7.97 2.03 11.56
C GLY A 56 -8.30 0.71 12.27
N VAL A 57 -7.33 -0.20 12.40
CA VAL A 57 -7.45 -1.44 13.17
C VAL A 57 -6.20 -1.67 14.03
N PRO A 58 -6.24 -2.53 15.07
CA PRO A 58 -5.04 -2.88 15.83
C PRO A 58 -3.97 -3.53 14.94
N ASP A 59 -2.69 -3.26 15.24
CA ASP A 59 -1.59 -3.97 14.60
C ASP A 59 -1.59 -5.42 15.06
N VAL A 60 -1.93 -6.31 14.15
CA VAL A 60 -1.82 -7.76 14.36
C VAL A 60 -0.85 -8.32 13.33
N ALA A 61 -0.03 -9.29 13.75
CA ALA A 61 1.02 -9.86 12.90
C ALA A 61 0.47 -10.35 11.54
N SER A 62 -0.73 -10.93 11.56
CA SER A 62 -1.43 -11.43 10.35
C SER A 62 -1.93 -10.35 9.39
N PHE A 63 -1.83 -9.06 9.73
CA PHE A 63 -2.19 -7.94 8.85
C PHE A 63 -0.96 -7.14 8.39
N MET A 64 0.24 -7.44 8.87
CA MET A 64 1.41 -6.60 8.57
C MET A 64 1.82 -6.67 7.10
N ARG A 65 1.92 -7.87 6.52
CA ARG A 65 2.26 -8.03 5.10
C ARG A 65 1.15 -7.53 4.18
N ALA A 66 -0.10 -7.82 4.53
CA ALA A 66 -1.26 -7.36 3.77
C ALA A 66 -1.38 -5.82 3.77
N SER A 67 -1.18 -5.15 4.91
CA SER A 67 -1.19 -3.68 4.98
C SER A 67 -0.02 -3.04 4.22
N LEU A 68 1.18 -3.63 4.28
CA LEU A 68 2.34 -3.18 3.49
C LEU A 68 2.05 -3.17 1.99
N VAL A 69 1.51 -4.29 1.47
CA VAL A 69 1.18 -4.43 0.05
C VAL A 69 0.03 -3.50 -0.34
N HIS A 70 -0.99 -3.40 0.52
CA HIS A 70 -2.14 -2.52 0.29
C HIS A 70 -1.73 -1.05 0.21
N ASP A 71 -0.93 -0.56 1.17
CA ASP A 71 -0.43 0.82 1.19
C ASP A 71 0.41 1.16 -0.03
N ALA A 72 1.27 0.24 -0.49
CA ALA A 72 2.10 0.44 -1.67
C ALA A 72 1.25 0.61 -2.93
N LEU A 73 0.28 -0.28 -3.14
CA LEU A 73 -0.63 -0.21 -4.29
C LEU A 73 -1.50 1.05 -4.24
N TYR A 74 -2.02 1.40 -3.07
CA TYR A 74 -2.78 2.63 -2.88
C TYR A 74 -1.92 3.87 -3.07
N GLN A 75 -0.63 3.84 -2.70
CA GLN A 75 0.29 4.93 -2.99
C GLN A 75 0.48 5.12 -4.49
N LEU A 76 0.63 4.04 -5.27
CA LEU A 76 0.68 4.15 -6.74
C LEU A 76 -0.61 4.78 -7.31
N MET A 77 -1.78 4.40 -6.75
CA MET A 77 -3.06 4.99 -7.14
C MET A 77 -3.15 6.48 -6.79
N ARG A 78 -2.81 6.84 -5.54
CA ARG A 78 -2.78 8.24 -5.08
C ARG A 78 -1.86 9.11 -5.91
N HIS A 79 -0.80 8.53 -6.48
CA HIS A 79 0.18 9.21 -7.32
C HIS A 79 -0.18 9.20 -8.82
N ASP A 80 -1.39 8.75 -9.19
CA ASP A 80 -1.87 8.65 -10.57
C ASP A 80 -1.00 7.74 -11.46
N LEU A 81 -0.26 6.81 -10.84
CA LEU A 81 0.61 5.85 -11.54
C LEU A 81 -0.12 4.54 -11.84
N LEU A 82 -1.12 4.21 -11.02
CA LEU A 82 -1.99 3.04 -11.16
C LEU A 82 -3.44 3.50 -11.13
N ASP A 83 -4.27 3.01 -12.04
CA ASP A 83 -5.66 3.43 -12.14
C ASP A 83 -6.51 2.91 -10.97
N PRO A 84 -7.06 3.77 -10.09
CA PRO A 84 -7.87 3.33 -8.96
C PRO A 84 -9.17 2.64 -9.38
N ASP A 85 -9.78 3.03 -10.50
CA ASP A 85 -11.08 2.49 -10.91
C ASP A 85 -10.97 1.01 -11.28
N ASN A 86 -9.85 0.64 -11.91
CA ASN A 86 -9.57 -0.72 -12.33
C ASN A 86 -8.91 -1.56 -11.23
N TYR A 87 -8.03 -0.98 -10.42
CA TYR A 87 -7.13 -1.76 -9.56
C TYR A 87 -7.44 -1.69 -8.06
N ARG A 88 -8.33 -0.80 -7.59
CA ARG A 88 -8.69 -0.73 -6.16
C ARG A 88 -9.32 -2.02 -5.66
N LYS A 89 -10.31 -2.55 -6.39
CA LYS A 89 -10.99 -3.80 -5.99
C LYS A 89 -10.02 -5.00 -5.98
N PRO A 90 -9.20 -5.24 -7.02
CA PRO A 90 -8.14 -6.25 -6.96
C PRO A 90 -7.17 -6.08 -5.79
N ALA A 91 -6.75 -4.84 -5.47
CA ALA A 91 -5.86 -4.57 -4.34
C ALA A 91 -6.52 -4.92 -2.99
N ASP A 92 -7.78 -4.55 -2.80
CA ASP A 92 -8.53 -4.88 -1.58
C ASP A 92 -8.73 -6.41 -1.45
N GLN A 93 -8.98 -7.11 -2.57
CA GLN A 93 -9.09 -8.57 -2.60
C GLN A 93 -7.77 -9.26 -2.26
N LEU A 94 -6.65 -8.76 -2.80
CA LEU A 94 -5.32 -9.26 -2.45
C LEU A 94 -5.05 -9.06 -0.97
N MET A 95 -5.34 -7.87 -0.41
CA MET A 95 -5.19 -7.61 1.02
C MET A 95 -5.94 -8.66 1.86
N ARG A 96 -7.19 -8.95 1.53
CA ARG A 96 -7.98 -9.98 2.22
C ARG A 96 -7.32 -11.36 2.13
N GLN A 97 -6.86 -11.74 0.93
CA GLN A 97 -6.21 -13.02 0.70
C GLN A 97 -4.94 -13.14 1.56
N LEU A 98 -4.08 -12.13 1.55
CA LEU A 98 -2.86 -12.08 2.34
C LEU A 98 -3.13 -12.17 3.84
N CYS A 99 -4.17 -11.49 4.33
CA CYS A 99 -4.58 -11.61 5.74
C CYS A 99 -4.91 -13.06 6.11
N VAL A 100 -5.69 -13.77 5.27
CA VAL A 100 -6.05 -15.17 5.53
C VAL A 100 -4.83 -16.09 5.45
N GLU A 101 -3.96 -15.89 4.46
CA GLU A 101 -2.70 -16.62 4.32
C GLU A 101 -1.80 -16.46 5.54
N ASP A 102 -1.75 -15.26 6.12
CA ASP A 102 -0.96 -14.96 7.31
C ASP A 102 -1.67 -15.34 8.64
N GLY A 103 -2.75 -16.13 8.56
CA GLY A 103 -3.41 -16.73 9.73
C GLY A 103 -4.50 -15.87 10.35
N MET A 104 -4.95 -14.79 9.69
CA MET A 104 -6.15 -14.07 10.13
C MET A 104 -7.39 -14.93 9.94
N ASN A 105 -8.30 -14.88 10.91
CA ASN A 105 -9.61 -15.51 10.78
C ASN A 105 -10.33 -14.99 9.50
N PRO A 106 -10.87 -15.87 8.63
CA PRO A 106 -11.53 -15.46 7.38
C PRO A 106 -12.70 -14.48 7.56
N ILE A 107 -13.42 -14.54 8.69
CA ILE A 107 -14.49 -13.60 9.02
C ILE A 107 -13.92 -12.22 9.31
N ALA A 108 -12.85 -12.16 10.12
CA ALA A 108 -12.15 -10.92 10.42
C ALA A 108 -11.53 -10.30 9.14
N ALA A 109 -10.90 -11.13 8.30
CA ALA A 109 -10.38 -10.68 7.00
C ALA A 109 -11.50 -10.18 6.07
N GLY A 110 -12.68 -10.81 6.11
CA GLY A 110 -13.87 -10.36 5.40
C GLY A 110 -14.39 -9.00 5.91
N ALA A 111 -14.38 -8.78 7.22
CA ALA A 111 -14.74 -7.50 7.82
C ALA A 111 -13.73 -6.39 7.46
N ALA A 112 -12.43 -6.69 7.51
CA ALA A 112 -11.38 -5.78 7.07
C ALA A 112 -11.55 -5.39 5.59
N TYR A 113 -11.83 -6.37 4.71
CA TYR A 113 -12.16 -6.12 3.31
C TYR A 113 -13.38 -5.20 3.15
N ALA A 114 -14.47 -5.47 3.86
CA ALA A 114 -15.67 -4.63 3.78
C ALA A 114 -15.37 -3.18 4.21
N CYS A 115 -14.58 -3.00 5.27
CA CYS A 115 -14.16 -1.68 5.77
C CYS A 115 -13.37 -0.89 4.69
N VAL A 116 -12.35 -1.49 4.08
CA VAL A 116 -11.56 -0.81 3.04
C VAL A 116 -12.38 -0.58 1.77
N ARG A 117 -13.35 -1.43 1.44
CA ARG A 117 -14.24 -1.18 0.30
C ARG A 117 -15.10 0.07 0.49
N TRP A 118 -15.59 0.30 1.71
CA TRP A 118 -16.46 1.43 2.05
C TRP A 118 -15.69 2.73 2.27
N LEU A 119 -14.54 2.68 2.93
CA LEU A 119 -13.76 3.88 3.32
C LEU A 119 -12.55 4.15 2.41
N GLY A 120 -12.05 3.14 1.70
CA GLY A 120 -10.80 3.21 0.95
C GLY A 120 -10.84 4.11 -0.28
N ASP A 121 -12.01 4.46 -0.80
CA ASP A 121 -12.12 5.33 -1.97
C ASP A 121 -11.45 6.69 -1.75
N HIS A 122 -11.62 7.29 -0.57
CA HIS A 122 -10.95 8.54 -0.20
C HIS A 122 -9.42 8.37 -0.12
N HIS A 123 -8.94 7.22 0.32
CA HIS A 123 -7.51 6.93 0.51
C HIS A 123 -6.77 6.56 -0.79
N ALA A 124 -7.49 6.25 -1.86
CA ALA A 124 -6.88 6.02 -3.18
C ALA A 124 -6.72 7.31 -3.99
N ARG A 125 -7.40 8.40 -3.60
CA ARG A 125 -7.42 9.65 -4.36
C ARG A 125 -6.23 10.56 -4.08
N ARG A 126 -5.90 11.39 -5.06
CA ARG A 126 -4.80 12.36 -5.02
C ARG A 126 -4.85 13.32 -3.81
N GLU A 127 -6.03 13.68 -3.30
CA GLU A 127 -6.14 14.58 -2.15
C GLU A 127 -5.58 13.97 -0.85
N SER A 128 -5.50 12.64 -0.77
CA SER A 128 -4.99 11.94 0.40
C SER A 128 -3.46 11.75 0.41
N ARG A 129 -2.73 12.44 -0.49
CA ARG A 129 -1.26 12.50 -0.47
C ARG A 129 -0.77 13.17 0.81
N LYS A 130 0.25 12.58 1.44
CA LYS A 130 0.90 13.22 2.60
C LYS A 130 1.56 14.53 2.18
N PRO A 131 1.39 15.62 2.96
CA PRO A 131 1.92 16.92 2.62
C PRO A 131 3.45 16.90 2.62
N LEU A 132 4.05 17.62 1.67
CA LEU A 132 5.49 17.86 1.67
C LEU A 132 5.79 18.99 2.66
N LEU A 133 6.59 18.66 3.68
CA LEU A 133 7.04 19.61 4.68
C LEU A 133 8.47 20.05 4.36
N PHE A 134 8.86 21.19 4.91
CA PHE A 134 10.18 21.71 4.70
C PHE A 134 10.75 22.30 5.99
N ALA A 135 12.06 22.18 6.18
CA ALA A 135 12.80 22.77 7.28
C ALA A 135 14.15 23.33 6.76
N PRO A 136 14.80 24.27 7.49
CA PRO A 136 16.17 24.66 7.20
C PRO A 136 17.13 23.47 7.13
#